data_AF-A0A4R8LX39-F1
#
_entry.id   AF-A0A4R8LX39-F1
#
_cell.length_a   1.000
_cell.length_b   1.000
_cell.length_c   1.000
_cell.angle_alpha   90.00
_cell.angle_beta   90.00
_cell.angle_gamma   90.00
#
_symmetry.space_group_name_H-M   'P 1'
#
loop_
_entity.id
_entity.type
_entity.pdbx_description
1 polymer ?
#
loop_
_entity_poly.entity_id
_entity_poly.type
_entity_poly.pdbx_seq_one_letter_code
_entity_poly.pdbx_strand_id
1 'polypeptide(L)'
;MQSGSRVRRITAIALGILMLMSPAPLAFAAINSPLPVNWTVQAGVQAADGVFAAAFLPNSITIDAGDSVSFSGVGQSIYLPPVGKLMPPPWTSSLHAFGGDVYDGSHAVASGVLTTVPYRLTFVKPGTYVYFDPVHPGMEGVVIVQAAGSPYPFDASSYNSVAAHEAEVDLAAGEQALAKVRAKVMDNANGTRTYIEDVDLPDADGVQTALEPLAGSAIHGSVTLTPQPNANDPNGTYAILVQLAGGRAGDRYVGELRYAGVAGPSVPGVSTLWATADAQGRAVFQGTVRSAGVPQGVWEFVVLNAERQSVAACSVTAPAYAYAGYVPASLTIHVGDSVAWREVGVHGVHAVTYEATNTPDAVSSLMVPTASGSHSFDGIGNVSSNVLTSGSSYSLTFDEAGVYRFASPIDDVYHAVMIVNVLPSANRISVVAGALSTTMPAQRIGKAVFVPLQSAIVWMNAIGVSSRIHGLNVVIHAPAVATVSQQVPIEGMVHFAVNGTIIGNALTETAIDPDTGCKALYVCVNDFVNLLNEIGVHTSFDGSIWSAPPASTQPTT
;
A
#
# COMPACT_ATOMS: atom_id res chain seq x y z
N MET A 1 -34.13 -14.98 104.20
CA MET A 1 -33.65 -16.38 104.15
C MET A 1 -32.19 -16.35 103.73
N GLN A 2 -31.29 -16.78 104.63
CA GLN A 2 -30.27 -17.83 104.42
C GLN A 2 -29.28 -17.55 103.27
N SER A 3 -28.01 -17.18 103.57
CA SER A 3 -26.90 -18.04 104.07
C SER A 3 -26.20 -18.78 102.94
N GLY A 4 -24.87 -18.80 102.77
CA GLY A 4 -23.75 -18.23 103.56
C GLY A 4 -22.47 -18.20 102.68
N SER A 5 -21.42 -17.41 102.94
CA SER A 5 -20.43 -17.48 104.04
C SER A 5 -19.08 -18.12 103.61
N ARG A 6 -17.96 -17.62 104.14
CA ARG A 6 -16.55 -18.09 104.02
C ARG A 6 -15.82 -17.62 102.73
N VAL A 7 -14.75 -16.79 102.72
CA VAL A 7 -13.70 -16.41 103.72
C VAL A 7 -12.89 -17.64 104.15
N ARG A 8 -11.57 -17.81 103.92
CA ARG A 8 -10.36 -16.92 103.93
C ARG A 8 -9.29 -17.59 102.99
N ARG A 9 -7.99 -17.23 102.83
CA ARG A 9 -6.98 -16.41 103.55
C ARG A 9 -5.88 -15.95 102.54
N ILE A 10 -5.41 -14.69 102.63
CA ILE A 10 -3.99 -14.22 102.66
C ILE A 10 -2.98 -14.76 101.61
N THR A 11 -2.33 -13.85 100.86
CA THR A 11 -0.88 -13.46 101.00
C THR A 11 -0.64 -12.12 100.29
N ALA A 12 0.30 -11.31 100.80
CA ALA A 12 0.61 -9.96 100.32
C ALA A 12 1.66 -9.94 99.19
N ILE A 13 1.89 -8.79 98.54
CA ILE A 13 3.19 -8.07 98.49
C ILE A 13 3.13 -6.80 97.60
N ALA A 14 3.75 -5.74 98.13
CA ALA A 14 4.35 -4.53 97.52
C ALA A 14 3.76 -3.82 96.26
N LEU A 15 3.63 -2.49 96.40
CA LEU A 15 3.72 -1.51 95.32
C LEU A 15 5.05 -1.63 94.56
N GLY A 16 5.00 -1.43 93.24
CA GLY A 16 6.17 -1.15 92.41
C GLY A 16 5.73 -0.43 91.13
N ILE A 17 5.90 0.89 91.07
CA ILE A 17 5.59 1.68 89.86
C ILE A 17 6.68 1.38 88.82
N LEU A 18 6.31 0.64 87.77
CA LEU A 18 7.18 0.40 86.63
C LEU A 18 6.78 1.36 85.49
N MET A 19 7.66 2.31 85.16
CA MET A 19 7.54 3.07 83.91
C MET A 19 7.78 2.12 82.73
N LEU A 20 6.71 1.70 82.09
CA LEU A 20 6.78 0.98 80.82
C LEU A 20 7.15 1.96 79.70
N MET A 21 8.44 2.00 79.36
CA MET A 21 8.86 2.51 78.05
C MET A 21 8.34 1.55 76.99
N SER A 22 7.22 1.90 76.35
CA SER A 22 6.75 1.18 75.17
C SER A 22 7.79 1.32 74.07
N PRO A 23 8.29 0.21 73.45
CA PRO A 23 9.03 0.33 72.21
C PRO A 23 8.06 0.90 71.17
N ALA A 24 8.42 2.05 70.59
CA ALA A 24 7.73 2.53 69.41
C ALA A 24 7.80 1.44 68.34
N PRO A 25 6.70 1.09 67.65
CA PRO A 25 6.79 0.17 66.53
C PRO A 25 7.70 0.82 65.48
N LEU A 26 8.86 0.21 65.25
CA LEU A 26 9.65 0.46 64.05
C LEU A 26 8.80 -0.02 62.87
N ALA A 27 8.00 0.90 62.34
CA ALA A 27 7.37 0.74 61.05
C ALA A 27 8.50 0.65 60.02
N PHE A 28 8.91 -0.57 59.71
CA PHE A 28 9.54 -0.85 58.45
C PHE A 28 8.53 -0.43 57.39
N ALA A 29 8.73 0.77 56.83
CA ALA A 29 8.23 1.07 55.51
C ALA A 29 8.88 0.04 54.58
N ALA A 30 8.15 -1.03 54.29
CA ALA A 30 8.51 -1.93 53.21
C ALA A 30 8.64 -1.03 51.98
N ILE A 31 9.85 -1.00 51.40
CA ILE A 31 10.07 -0.36 50.12
C ILE A 31 9.42 -1.30 49.10
N ASN A 32 8.09 -1.22 49.01
CA ASN A 32 7.33 -1.75 47.90
C ASN A 32 7.66 -0.87 46.70
N SER A 33 8.84 -1.10 46.11
CA SER A 33 9.00 -0.84 44.68
C SER A 33 7.83 -1.58 44.00
N PRO A 34 6.98 -0.89 43.21
CA PRO A 34 5.91 -1.58 42.51
C PRO A 34 6.50 -2.72 41.68
N LEU A 35 5.77 -3.83 41.59
CA LEU A 35 6.20 -4.95 40.75
C LEU A 35 6.29 -4.47 39.30
N PRO A 36 7.33 -4.85 38.54
CA PRO A 36 7.47 -4.48 37.13
C PRO A 36 6.18 -4.69 36.33
N VAL A 37 5.76 -3.64 35.63
CA VAL A 37 4.56 -3.65 34.80
C VAL A 37 4.93 -4.10 33.38
N ASN A 38 4.01 -4.82 32.75
CA ASN A 38 4.12 -5.20 31.35
C ASN A 38 3.11 -4.41 30.53
N TRP A 39 3.60 -3.46 29.75
CA TRP A 39 2.84 -2.60 28.86
C TRP A 39 2.72 -3.21 27.46
N THR A 40 1.84 -2.67 26.64
CA THR A 40 1.56 -3.14 25.28
C THR A 40 1.70 -2.01 24.27
N VAL A 41 2.31 -2.31 23.12
CA VAL A 41 2.32 -1.46 21.93
C VAL A 41 1.89 -2.32 20.74
N GLN A 42 0.97 -1.81 19.95
CA GLN A 42 0.54 -2.40 18.70
C GLN A 42 1.30 -1.73 17.54
N ALA A 43 2.18 -2.48 16.88
CA ALA A 43 2.76 -2.10 15.60
C ALA A 43 1.69 -2.28 14.53
N GLY A 44 1.11 -1.15 14.11
CA GLY A 44 0.13 -1.01 13.05
C GLY A 44 -1.21 -1.74 13.22
N VAL A 45 -2.21 -1.29 12.49
CA VAL A 45 -3.57 -1.87 12.47
C VAL A 45 -4.09 -1.83 11.05
N GLN A 46 -4.68 -2.92 10.56
CA GLN A 46 -5.27 -2.98 9.22
C GLN A 46 -6.81 -2.96 9.29
N ALA A 47 -7.43 -2.15 8.45
CA ALA A 47 -8.86 -2.18 8.16
C ALA A 47 -9.21 -3.28 7.14
N ALA A 48 -10.50 -3.65 7.08
CA ALA A 48 -10.97 -4.76 6.24
C ALA A 48 -10.91 -4.50 4.73
N ASP A 49 -10.67 -3.26 4.30
CA ASP A 49 -10.52 -2.86 2.90
C ASP A 49 -9.05 -2.86 2.42
N GLY A 50 -8.09 -3.09 3.32
CA GLY A 50 -6.65 -3.13 3.04
C GLY A 50 -5.87 -1.92 3.54
N VAL A 51 -6.54 -0.83 3.98
CA VAL A 51 -5.89 0.34 4.56
C VAL A 51 -5.20 -0.05 5.87
N PHE A 52 -3.96 0.43 6.06
CA PHE A 52 -3.10 0.09 7.18
C PHE A 52 -2.64 1.38 7.88
N ALA A 53 -2.87 1.49 9.19
CA ALA A 53 -2.24 2.50 10.04
C ALA A 53 -0.77 2.12 10.25
N ALA A 54 0.15 2.87 9.64
CA ALA A 54 1.59 2.64 9.64
C ALA A 54 2.29 3.32 10.83
N ALA A 55 1.75 3.08 12.04
CA ALA A 55 2.17 3.71 13.28
C ALA A 55 2.35 2.70 14.41
N PHE A 56 3.22 3.01 15.38
CA PHE A 56 3.26 2.28 16.65
C PHE A 56 2.23 2.89 17.60
N LEU A 57 1.39 2.06 18.21
CA LEU A 57 0.18 2.50 18.89
C LEU A 57 0.19 2.01 20.35
N PRO A 58 0.26 2.90 21.37
CA PRO A 58 0.31 4.36 21.22
C PRO A 58 1.67 4.87 20.72
N ASN A 59 1.69 6.00 20.02
CA ASN A 59 2.91 6.60 19.44
C ASN A 59 4.00 6.87 20.49
N SER A 60 3.58 7.22 21.71
CA SER A 60 4.46 7.29 22.86
C SER A 60 3.85 6.66 24.11
N ILE A 61 4.71 5.98 24.87
CA ILE A 61 4.36 5.38 26.16
C ILE A 61 5.40 5.76 27.22
N THR A 62 4.91 6.12 28.41
CA THR A 62 5.75 6.38 29.59
C THR A 62 5.65 5.23 30.57
N ILE A 63 6.79 4.63 30.90
CA ILE A 63 6.96 3.44 31.77
C ILE A 63 8.07 3.69 32.81
N ASP A 64 8.27 2.76 33.74
CA ASP A 64 9.32 2.84 34.76
C ASP A 64 10.53 1.96 34.43
N ALA A 65 11.72 2.34 34.93
CA ALA A 65 12.90 1.48 34.82
C ALA A 65 12.68 0.14 35.55
N GLY A 66 12.71 -0.96 34.81
CA GLY A 66 12.36 -2.31 35.25
C GLY A 66 11.12 -2.87 34.54
N ASP A 67 10.25 -2.01 34.02
CA ASP A 67 9.08 -2.39 33.24
C ASP A 67 9.47 -3.01 31.89
N SER A 68 8.49 -3.65 31.24
CA SER A 68 8.65 -4.19 29.89
C SER A 68 7.52 -3.73 28.97
N VAL A 69 7.84 -3.63 27.68
CA VAL A 69 6.85 -3.42 26.61
C VAL A 69 6.75 -4.71 25.80
N SER A 70 5.51 -5.13 25.52
CA SER A 70 5.19 -6.20 24.58
C SER A 70 4.67 -5.60 23.28
N PHE A 71 5.40 -5.83 22.20
CA PHE A 71 5.10 -5.35 20.85
C PHE A 71 4.39 -6.45 20.06
N SER A 72 3.17 -6.18 19.59
CA SER A 72 2.39 -7.05 18.71
C SER A 72 2.14 -6.39 17.35
N GLY A 73 1.99 -7.17 16.28
CA GLY A 73 1.80 -6.63 14.92
C GLY A 73 2.45 -7.54 13.90
N VAL A 74 1.70 -8.51 13.36
CA VAL A 74 2.25 -9.52 12.45
C VAL A 74 2.82 -8.83 11.20
N GLY A 75 4.00 -9.24 10.73
CA GLY A 75 4.66 -8.64 9.55
C GLY A 75 5.47 -7.36 9.83
N GLN A 76 5.24 -6.72 10.98
CA GLN A 76 5.98 -5.54 11.42
C GLN A 76 7.31 -5.91 12.07
N SER A 77 8.20 -4.96 12.31
CA SER A 77 9.47 -5.19 13.01
C SER A 77 9.79 -4.06 13.98
N ILE A 78 10.47 -4.39 15.09
CA ILE A 78 10.86 -3.45 16.14
C ILE A 78 12.38 -3.37 16.15
N TYR A 79 12.94 -2.20 15.85
CA TYR A 79 14.37 -1.93 15.97
C TYR A 79 14.63 -0.76 16.92
N LEU A 80 15.53 -0.95 17.89
CA LEU A 80 16.04 0.11 18.76
C LEU A 80 17.53 0.29 18.51
N PRO A 81 17.99 1.47 18.04
CA PRO A 81 19.41 1.78 17.94
C PRO A 81 20.04 2.07 19.30
N PRO A 82 21.38 2.14 19.42
CA PRO A 82 22.01 2.82 20.56
C PRO A 82 21.55 4.29 20.60
N VAL A 83 21.42 4.85 21.81
CA VAL A 83 20.88 6.21 22.00
C VAL A 83 21.63 7.24 21.15
N GLY A 84 20.86 8.07 20.43
CA GLY A 84 21.39 9.15 19.59
C GLY A 84 22.00 8.69 18.25
N LYS A 85 21.73 7.45 17.82
CA LYS A 85 22.00 7.00 16.44
C LYS A 85 20.75 7.09 15.57
N LEU A 86 20.95 7.27 14.27
CA LEU A 86 19.90 7.19 13.25
C LEU A 86 19.44 5.73 13.10
N MET A 87 18.25 5.54 12.51
CA MET A 87 17.84 4.24 12.00
C MET A 87 18.88 3.71 10.99
N PRO A 88 19.12 2.38 10.92
CA PRO A 88 19.79 1.78 9.77
C PRO A 88 18.92 1.99 8.52
N PRO A 89 19.50 1.88 7.31
CA PRO A 89 18.67 1.85 6.10
C PRO A 89 17.59 0.75 6.20
N PRO A 90 16.39 0.97 5.64
CA PRO A 90 15.37 -0.06 5.49
C PRO A 90 15.92 -1.33 4.82
N TRP A 91 15.27 -2.47 5.05
CA TRP A 91 15.63 -3.76 4.42
C TRP A 91 17.05 -4.28 4.71
N THR A 92 17.63 -3.87 5.84
CA THR A 92 18.96 -4.33 6.28
C THR A 92 18.87 -5.47 7.31
N SER A 93 19.99 -5.82 7.94
CA SER A 93 20.08 -6.90 8.94
C SER A 93 19.19 -6.71 10.18
N SER A 94 18.56 -5.54 10.35
CA SER A 94 17.55 -5.26 11.38
C SER A 94 16.25 -6.06 11.22
N LEU A 95 16.05 -6.74 10.08
CA LEU A 95 14.95 -7.69 9.88
C LEU A 95 15.14 -9.05 10.58
N HIS A 96 16.31 -9.30 11.17
CA HIS A 96 16.57 -10.48 12.00
C HIS A 96 16.63 -10.13 13.49
N ALA A 97 16.16 -11.05 14.34
CA ALA A 97 16.17 -10.86 15.79
C ALA A 97 17.60 -10.85 16.37
N PHE A 98 17.92 -9.86 17.22
CA PHE A 98 19.16 -9.83 17.99
C PHE A 98 19.07 -8.91 19.22
N GLY A 99 20.07 -9.01 20.10
CA GLY A 99 20.24 -8.09 21.23
C GLY A 99 19.50 -8.46 22.52
N GLY A 100 18.55 -9.40 22.45
CA GLY A 100 17.91 -10.02 23.62
C GLY A 100 16.60 -9.34 24.04
N ASP A 101 16.23 -9.52 25.31
CA ASP A 101 14.97 -9.10 25.95
C ASP A 101 15.17 -8.00 27.01
N VAL A 102 16.37 -7.44 27.11
CA VAL A 102 16.74 -6.34 28.00
C VAL A 102 17.44 -5.25 27.21
N TYR A 103 17.02 -3.99 27.39
CA TYR A 103 17.58 -2.84 26.72
C TYR A 103 17.87 -1.69 27.69
N ASP A 104 19.04 -1.09 27.52
CA ASP A 104 19.58 -0.05 28.39
C ASP A 104 20.10 1.18 27.59
N GLY A 105 19.87 1.20 26.27
CA GLY A 105 20.33 2.25 25.36
C GLY A 105 21.77 2.14 24.85
N SER A 106 22.57 1.17 25.32
CA SER A 106 24.01 1.08 24.96
C SER A 106 24.29 0.35 23.65
N HIS A 107 23.45 -0.61 23.28
CA HIS A 107 23.58 -1.45 22.08
C HIS A 107 22.24 -1.52 21.35
N ALA A 108 22.27 -1.86 20.05
CA ALA A 108 21.05 -2.08 19.29
C ALA A 108 20.36 -3.39 19.68
N VAL A 109 19.03 -3.42 19.61
CA VAL A 109 18.22 -4.66 19.65
C VAL A 109 17.24 -4.66 18.49
N ALA A 110 16.82 -5.86 18.06
CA ALA A 110 15.79 -6.04 17.03
C ALA A 110 14.92 -7.25 17.35
N SER A 111 13.61 -7.15 17.10
CA SER A 111 12.69 -8.29 17.16
C SER A 111 12.82 -9.22 15.97
N GLY A 112 13.32 -8.71 14.83
CA GLY A 112 13.01 -9.26 13.51
C GLY A 112 11.52 -9.14 13.17
N VAL A 113 11.11 -9.70 12.03
CA VAL A 113 9.69 -9.69 11.62
C VAL A 113 8.83 -10.43 12.64
N LEU A 114 7.86 -9.72 13.21
CA LEU A 114 6.93 -10.21 14.21
C LEU A 114 5.95 -11.23 13.61
N THR A 115 5.63 -12.23 14.43
CA THR A 115 4.61 -13.24 14.14
C THR A 115 3.41 -13.04 15.05
N THR A 116 2.56 -14.06 15.23
CA THR A 116 1.50 -14.04 16.25
C THR A 116 2.01 -14.01 17.69
N VAL A 117 3.32 -14.22 17.92
CA VAL A 117 3.97 -14.10 19.23
C VAL A 117 4.56 -12.69 19.40
N PRO A 118 4.14 -11.91 20.43
CA PRO A 118 4.69 -10.60 20.69
C PRO A 118 6.19 -10.61 21.05
N TYR A 119 6.94 -9.60 20.62
CA TYR A 119 8.29 -9.34 21.11
C TYR A 119 8.23 -8.57 22.44
N ARG A 120 8.97 -9.03 23.45
CA ARG A 120 8.97 -8.41 24.78
C ARG A 120 10.35 -7.87 25.13
N LEU A 121 10.40 -6.59 25.51
CA LEU A 121 11.64 -5.89 25.85
C LEU A 121 11.53 -5.18 27.20
N THR A 122 12.52 -5.41 28.07
CA THR A 122 12.61 -4.84 29.42
C THR A 122 13.54 -3.62 29.41
N PHE A 123 13.07 -2.47 29.88
CA PHE A 123 13.84 -1.23 29.88
C PHE A 123 14.44 -0.96 31.26
N VAL A 124 15.77 -0.99 31.40
CA VAL A 124 16.43 -1.00 32.72
C VAL A 124 17.09 0.31 33.15
N LYS A 125 17.02 1.36 32.32
CA LYS A 125 17.58 2.69 32.61
C LYS A 125 16.57 3.79 32.25
N PRO A 126 16.47 4.87 33.05
CA PRO A 126 15.69 6.04 32.67
C PRO A 126 16.26 6.72 31.42
N GLY A 127 15.39 7.22 30.55
CA GLY A 127 15.75 7.84 29.28
C GLY A 127 14.58 7.88 28.29
N THR A 128 14.77 8.56 27.17
CA THR A 128 13.82 8.56 26.05
C THR A 128 14.41 7.69 24.93
N TYR A 129 13.68 6.65 24.55
CA TYR A 129 14.14 5.64 23.60
C TYR A 129 13.21 5.59 22.41
N VAL A 130 13.74 5.96 21.24
CA VAL A 130 13.03 5.90 19.96
C VAL A 130 13.24 4.52 19.35
N TYR A 131 12.18 3.97 18.78
CA TYR A 131 12.16 2.70 18.07
C TYR A 131 11.49 2.87 16.70
N PHE A 132 11.85 2.00 15.76
CA PHE A 132 11.55 2.14 14.34
C PHE A 132 11.08 0.81 13.77
N ASP A 133 10.28 0.85 12.70
CA ASP A 133 10.11 -0.31 11.83
C ASP A 133 11.05 -0.24 10.60
N PRO A 134 12.02 -1.17 10.46
CA PRO A 134 12.85 -1.29 9.25
C PRO A 134 12.13 -1.80 7.99
N VAL A 135 10.88 -2.26 8.12
CA VAL A 135 9.98 -2.69 7.04
C VAL A 135 9.22 -1.50 6.47
N HIS A 136 8.64 -0.66 7.33
CA HIS A 136 7.77 0.47 6.96
C HIS A 136 8.43 1.82 7.26
N PRO A 137 9.08 2.48 6.26
CA PRO A 137 9.81 3.72 6.49
C PRO A 137 8.93 4.85 7.08
N GLY A 138 9.51 5.60 8.01
CA GLY A 138 8.82 6.70 8.70
C GLY A 138 7.95 6.28 9.89
N MET A 139 7.77 4.97 10.12
CA MET A 139 7.14 4.44 11.33
C MET A 139 8.10 4.55 12.52
N GLU A 140 7.87 5.54 13.38
CA GLU A 140 8.64 5.81 14.61
C GLU A 140 7.74 5.71 15.84
N GLY A 141 8.30 5.33 16.99
CA GLY A 141 7.60 5.29 18.27
C GLY A 141 8.56 5.61 19.43
N VAL A 142 8.04 6.01 20.59
CA VAL A 142 8.88 6.43 21.73
C VAL A 142 8.47 5.80 23.06
N VAL A 143 9.42 5.11 23.70
CA VAL A 143 9.33 4.70 25.12
C VAL A 143 10.06 5.73 25.98
N ILE A 144 9.33 6.42 26.85
CA ILE A 144 9.88 7.28 27.91
C ILE A 144 10.00 6.43 29.17
N VAL A 145 11.22 6.25 29.68
CA VAL A 145 11.49 5.45 30.88
C VAL A 145 11.83 6.39 32.03
N GLN A 146 11.02 6.36 33.08
CA GLN A 146 11.20 7.11 34.31
C GLN A 146 12.03 6.33 35.34
N ALA A 147 12.32 6.94 36.49
CA ALA A 147 12.94 6.23 37.61
C ALA A 147 11.95 5.21 38.21
N ALA A 148 12.43 4.04 38.60
CA ALA A 148 11.58 2.98 39.17
C ALA A 148 10.76 3.48 40.39
N GLY A 149 9.45 3.25 40.37
CA GLY A 149 8.50 3.74 41.37
C GLY A 149 7.99 5.16 41.13
N SER A 150 8.10 5.69 39.90
CA SER A 150 7.53 7.00 39.56
C SER A 150 6.01 6.88 39.34
N PRO A 151 5.22 7.92 39.64
CA PRO A 151 3.80 7.92 39.29
C PRO A 151 3.63 7.97 37.78
N TYR A 152 3.11 6.90 37.18
CA TYR A 152 2.76 6.88 35.76
C TYR A 152 1.80 8.03 35.42
N PRO A 153 2.00 8.75 34.29
CA PRO A 153 1.09 9.83 33.89
C PRO A 153 -0.28 9.31 33.44
N PHE A 154 -0.34 8.07 32.97
CA PHE A 154 -1.50 7.39 32.42
C PHE A 154 -1.47 5.91 32.82
N ASP A 155 -2.65 5.27 32.91
CA ASP A 155 -2.77 3.83 33.08
C ASP A 155 -2.87 3.10 31.72
N ALA A 156 -2.83 1.77 31.76
CA ALA A 156 -2.90 0.96 30.54
C ALA A 156 -4.22 1.15 29.77
N SER A 157 -5.34 1.43 30.45
CA SER A 157 -6.63 1.68 29.79
C SER A 157 -6.60 3.01 29.02
N SER A 158 -5.93 4.02 29.57
CA SER A 158 -5.73 5.32 28.96
C SER A 158 -4.86 5.20 27.70
N TYR A 159 -3.72 4.49 27.78
CA TYR A 159 -2.89 4.21 26.60
C TYR A 159 -3.62 3.40 25.52
N ASN A 160 -4.42 2.40 25.89
CA ASN A 160 -5.25 1.65 24.94
C ASN A 160 -6.29 2.55 24.25
N SER A 161 -6.78 3.57 24.94
CA SER A 161 -7.75 4.53 24.39
C SER A 161 -7.07 5.53 23.44
N VAL A 162 -5.84 5.95 23.76
CA VAL A 162 -4.98 6.75 22.87
C VAL A 162 -4.64 5.96 21.60
N ALA A 163 -4.14 4.73 21.74
CA ALA A 163 -3.81 3.83 20.63
C ALA A 163 -4.99 3.59 19.68
N ALA A 164 -6.21 3.43 20.21
CA ALA A 164 -7.41 3.26 19.39
C ALA A 164 -7.77 4.53 18.60
N HIS A 165 -7.60 5.72 19.20
CA HIS A 165 -7.88 6.99 18.54
C HIS A 165 -6.81 7.34 17.49
N GLU A 166 -5.53 7.09 17.80
CA GLU A 166 -4.40 7.25 16.89
C GLU A 166 -4.58 6.37 15.63
N ALA A 167 -4.99 5.11 15.80
CA ALA A 167 -5.34 4.21 14.69
C ALA A 167 -6.56 4.71 13.89
N GLU A 168 -7.60 5.22 14.54
CA GLU A 168 -8.79 5.76 13.88
C GLU A 168 -8.44 6.95 12.97
N VAL A 169 -7.54 7.83 13.42
CA VAL A 169 -7.06 8.98 12.62
C VAL A 169 -6.31 8.52 11.37
N ASP A 170 -5.43 7.53 11.49
CA ASP A 170 -4.63 7.02 10.37
C ASP A 170 -5.49 6.25 9.36
N LEU A 171 -6.34 5.34 9.83
CA LEU A 171 -7.25 4.58 8.98
C LEU A 171 -8.22 5.51 8.24
N ALA A 172 -8.84 6.48 8.93
CA ALA A 172 -9.74 7.43 8.29
C ALA A 172 -9.05 8.35 7.27
N ALA A 173 -7.75 8.63 7.43
CA ALA A 173 -6.96 9.37 6.45
C ALA A 173 -6.63 8.50 5.22
N GLY A 174 -6.25 7.24 5.44
CA GLY A 174 -5.99 6.26 4.38
C GLY A 174 -7.24 5.92 3.56
N GLU A 175 -8.39 5.68 4.21
CA GLU A 175 -9.69 5.49 3.55
C GLU A 175 -10.05 6.69 2.66
N GLN A 176 -9.79 7.92 3.14
CA GLN A 176 -10.00 9.14 2.34
C GLN A 176 -9.01 9.30 1.19
N ALA A 177 -7.77 8.79 1.31
CA ALA A 177 -6.82 8.75 0.21
C ALA A 177 -7.22 7.70 -0.84
N LEU A 178 -7.55 6.47 -0.40
CA LEU A 178 -8.08 5.38 -1.24
C LEU A 178 -9.31 5.81 -2.03
N ALA A 179 -10.26 6.50 -1.39
CA ALA A 179 -11.46 7.04 -2.04
C ALA A 179 -11.17 8.06 -3.16
N LYS A 180 -9.95 8.63 -3.24
CA LYS A 180 -9.50 9.55 -4.31
C LYS A 180 -8.76 8.85 -5.44
N VAL A 181 -8.20 7.65 -5.24
CA VAL A 181 -7.39 6.96 -6.26
C VAL A 181 -8.25 6.54 -7.46
N ARG A 182 -7.74 6.76 -8.67
CA ARG A 182 -8.39 6.40 -9.93
C ARG A 182 -7.34 5.80 -10.86
N ALA A 183 -7.67 4.70 -11.53
CA ALA A 183 -6.86 4.13 -12.59
C ALA A 183 -6.56 5.19 -13.66
N LYS A 184 -5.29 5.31 -14.05
CA LYS A 184 -4.83 6.28 -15.05
C LYS A 184 -4.57 5.55 -16.35
N VAL A 185 -5.03 6.08 -17.48
CA VAL A 185 -4.88 5.43 -18.79
C VAL A 185 -4.23 6.39 -19.76
N MET A 186 -3.20 5.92 -20.46
CA MET A 186 -2.53 6.61 -21.55
C MET A 186 -2.75 5.85 -22.85
N ASP A 187 -3.27 6.51 -23.88
CA ASP A 187 -3.31 5.95 -25.23
C ASP A 187 -1.90 6.05 -25.87
N ASN A 188 -1.40 4.94 -26.38
CA ASN A 188 -0.08 4.83 -27.02
C ASN A 188 -0.19 5.13 -28.53
N ALA A 189 0.91 5.58 -29.15
CA ALA A 189 0.93 5.96 -30.58
C ALA A 189 0.69 4.78 -31.57
N ASN A 190 0.85 3.54 -31.10
CA ASN A 190 0.54 2.31 -31.84
C ASN A 190 -0.94 1.87 -31.71
N GLY A 191 -1.77 2.60 -30.96
CA GLY A 191 -3.18 2.28 -30.73
C GLY A 191 -3.46 1.34 -29.55
N THR A 192 -2.44 0.92 -28.79
CA THR A 192 -2.63 0.20 -27.51
C THR A 192 -2.70 1.19 -26.35
N ARG A 193 -2.89 0.69 -25.13
CA ARG A 193 -2.97 1.52 -23.91
C ARG A 193 -1.95 1.11 -22.87
N THR A 194 -1.51 2.10 -22.10
CA THR A 194 -0.77 1.88 -20.85
C THR A 194 -1.67 2.27 -19.68
N TYR A 195 -1.99 1.32 -18.82
CA TYR A 195 -2.70 1.54 -17.57
C TYR A 195 -1.68 1.75 -16.46
N ILE A 196 -1.70 2.91 -15.82
CA ILE A 196 -0.84 3.25 -14.70
C ILE A 196 -1.65 3.07 -13.43
N GLU A 197 -1.26 2.06 -12.65
CA GLU A 197 -1.90 1.74 -11.38
C GLU A 197 -0.95 2.11 -10.24
N ASP A 198 -1.52 2.79 -9.24
CA ASP A 198 -0.78 3.14 -8.05
C ASP A 198 -0.76 1.91 -7.12
N VAL A 199 0.43 1.61 -6.62
CA VAL A 199 0.69 0.68 -5.53
C VAL A 199 0.91 1.52 -4.28
N ASP A 200 0.33 1.10 -3.16
CA ASP A 200 0.10 1.94 -1.98
C ASP A 200 -0.77 3.20 -2.28
N LEU A 201 -0.90 4.08 -1.28
CA LEU A 201 -1.54 5.39 -1.34
C LEU A 201 -0.47 6.49 -1.30
N PRO A 202 -0.71 7.63 -1.96
CA PRO A 202 0.22 8.76 -1.86
C PRO A 202 0.23 9.32 -0.44
N ASP A 203 1.43 9.66 0.04
CA ASP A 203 1.63 10.34 1.31
C ASP A 203 0.93 11.72 1.34
N ALA A 204 0.83 12.31 2.53
CA ALA A 204 0.46 13.73 2.64
C ALA A 204 1.50 14.63 1.94
N ASP A 205 1.05 15.68 1.24
CA ASP A 205 1.89 16.70 0.56
C ASP A 205 2.84 17.50 1.50
N GLY A 206 2.92 17.12 2.77
CA GLY A 206 3.56 17.80 3.88
C GLY A 206 2.60 18.01 5.06
N VAL A 207 3.13 18.57 6.15
CA VAL A 207 2.35 19.00 7.32
C VAL A 207 2.58 20.49 7.58
N GLN A 208 1.54 21.20 8.01
CA GLN A 208 1.66 22.53 8.60
C GLN A 208 0.94 22.56 9.94
N THR A 209 1.69 22.80 11.03
CA THR A 209 1.14 22.99 12.38
C THR A 209 1.32 24.43 12.85
N ALA A 210 0.33 24.96 13.57
CA ALA A 210 0.47 26.22 14.29
C ALA A 210 1.44 26.09 15.47
N LEU A 211 2.32 27.08 15.66
CA LEU A 211 3.20 27.19 16.84
C LEU A 211 2.50 27.98 17.94
N GLU A 212 2.31 27.32 19.08
CA GLU A 212 1.64 27.90 20.24
C GLU A 212 2.66 28.49 21.24
N PRO A 213 2.38 29.66 21.85
CA PRO A 213 3.29 30.26 22.82
C PRO A 213 3.41 29.43 24.12
N LEU A 214 4.63 29.32 24.64
CA LEU A 214 4.90 28.69 25.93
C LEU A 214 5.18 29.72 27.03
N ALA A 215 4.87 29.37 28.29
CA ALA A 215 5.25 30.13 29.49
C ALA A 215 4.86 31.63 29.50
N GLY A 216 3.77 32.01 28.82
CA GLY A 216 3.31 33.41 28.72
C GLY A 216 4.07 34.26 27.70
N SER A 217 4.85 33.62 26.83
CA SER A 217 5.47 34.20 25.64
C SER A 217 4.43 34.81 24.69
N ALA A 218 4.87 35.75 23.84
CA ALA A 218 4.10 36.26 22.70
C ALA A 218 4.47 35.58 21.37
N ILE A 219 5.46 34.67 21.37
CA ILE A 219 5.95 33.99 20.16
C ILE A 219 4.94 32.96 19.70
N HIS A 220 4.48 33.12 18.46
CA HIS A 220 3.52 32.24 17.78
C HIS A 220 3.88 32.16 16.29
N GLY A 221 3.27 31.25 15.55
CA GLY A 221 3.53 31.13 14.12
C GLY A 221 3.10 29.80 13.52
N SER A 222 3.91 29.24 12.62
CA SER A 222 3.72 27.88 12.11
C SER A 222 5.02 27.19 11.73
N VAL A 223 5.03 25.86 11.86
CA VAL A 223 6.01 24.95 11.27
C VAL A 223 5.38 24.30 10.04
N THR A 224 6.11 24.25 8.93
CA THR A 224 5.77 23.49 7.74
C THR A 224 6.90 22.51 7.43
N LEU A 225 6.58 21.23 7.30
CA LEU A 225 7.46 20.22 6.74
C LEU A 225 6.93 19.81 5.36
N THR A 226 7.77 19.87 4.34
CA THR A 226 7.42 19.49 2.96
C THR A 226 8.39 18.41 2.46
N PRO A 227 7.91 17.28 1.92
CA PRO A 227 8.79 16.24 1.40
C PRO A 227 9.70 16.77 0.30
N GLN A 228 10.92 16.24 0.20
CA GLN A 228 11.89 16.55 -0.85
C GLN A 228 12.25 15.23 -1.57
N PRO A 229 11.46 14.82 -2.58
CA PRO A 229 11.65 13.54 -3.25
C PRO A 229 13.05 13.41 -3.86
N ASN A 230 13.77 12.35 -3.48
CA ASN A 230 15.07 12.00 -4.03
C ASN A 230 15.18 10.49 -4.16
N ALA A 231 15.13 9.97 -5.38
CA ALA A 231 15.21 8.54 -5.69
C ALA A 231 16.51 7.85 -5.22
N ASN A 232 17.52 8.62 -4.76
CA ASN A 232 18.77 8.09 -4.21
C ASN A 232 18.87 8.20 -2.68
N ASP A 233 17.84 8.69 -1.98
CA ASP A 233 17.81 8.79 -0.52
C ASP A 233 16.65 7.95 0.04
N PRO A 234 16.87 6.64 0.32
CA PRO A 234 15.82 5.75 0.81
C PRO A 234 15.35 6.10 2.23
N ASN A 235 16.06 6.99 2.93
CA ASN A 235 15.67 7.49 4.24
C ASN A 235 14.90 8.81 4.15
N GLY A 236 14.64 9.34 2.94
CA GLY A 236 13.91 10.58 2.70
C GLY A 236 14.54 11.85 3.29
N THR A 237 14.01 13.00 2.86
CA THR A 237 14.34 14.31 3.44
C THR A 237 13.10 15.19 3.38
N TYR A 238 12.84 15.94 4.46
CA TYR A 238 11.83 16.99 4.51
C TYR A 238 12.50 18.35 4.63
N ALA A 239 12.04 19.32 3.86
CA ALA A 239 12.35 20.74 4.05
C ALA A 239 11.52 21.27 5.23
N ILE A 240 12.19 21.93 6.17
CA ILE A 240 11.56 22.61 7.31
C ILE A 240 11.52 24.11 7.00
N LEU A 241 10.32 24.69 6.98
CA LEU A 241 10.08 26.13 7.00
C LEU A 241 9.38 26.47 8.31
N VAL A 242 9.89 27.44 9.06
CA VAL A 242 9.21 27.93 10.27
C VAL A 242 9.09 29.44 10.20
N GLN A 243 7.89 29.95 10.45
CA GLN A 243 7.58 31.38 10.42
C GLN A 243 7.09 31.80 11.80
N LEU A 244 7.72 32.80 12.41
CA LEU A 244 7.36 33.36 13.72
C LEU A 244 6.89 34.80 13.62
N ALA A 245 6.04 35.19 14.57
CA ALA A 245 5.71 36.56 14.92
C ALA A 245 5.68 36.74 16.45
N GLY A 246 5.57 38.00 16.90
CA GLY A 246 5.47 38.36 18.32
C GLY A 246 6.79 38.58 19.06
N GLY A 247 7.93 38.48 18.36
CA GLY A 247 9.25 38.83 18.91
C GLY A 247 9.51 40.33 18.89
N ARG A 248 10.71 40.73 19.29
CA ARG A 248 11.23 42.11 19.15
C ARG A 248 12.35 42.13 18.12
N ALA A 249 12.56 43.29 17.49
CA ALA A 249 13.60 43.45 16.49
C ALA A 249 15.00 43.14 17.06
N GLY A 250 15.71 42.20 16.43
CA GLY A 250 17.02 41.73 16.88
C GLY A 250 16.99 40.55 17.86
N ASP A 251 15.82 40.10 18.35
CA ASP A 251 15.73 38.89 19.16
C ASP A 251 16.23 37.67 18.36
N ARG A 252 16.94 36.76 19.02
CA ARG A 252 17.51 35.56 18.40
C ARG A 252 16.80 34.32 18.88
N TYR A 253 16.44 33.45 17.94
CA TYR A 253 15.74 32.20 18.19
C TYR A 253 16.50 31.01 17.61
N VAL A 254 16.39 29.87 18.28
CA VAL A 254 16.87 28.56 17.81
C VAL A 254 15.66 27.63 17.72
N GLY A 255 15.53 26.94 16.59
CA GLY A 255 14.51 25.90 16.39
C GLY A 255 15.12 24.53 16.66
N GLU A 256 14.41 23.67 17.38
CA GLU A 256 14.80 22.28 17.60
C GLU A 256 13.58 21.37 17.40
N LEU A 257 13.73 20.35 16.57
CA LEU A 257 12.80 19.23 16.53
C LEU A 257 13.23 18.22 17.61
N ARG A 258 12.31 17.77 18.45
CA ARG A 258 12.55 16.90 19.62
C ARG A 258 11.56 15.74 19.65
N TYR A 259 11.97 14.62 20.25
CA TYR A 259 11.13 13.45 20.44
C TYR A 259 10.26 13.57 21.69
N ALA A 260 8.99 13.19 21.59
CA ALA A 260 8.05 13.05 22.72
C ALA A 260 7.98 14.28 23.65
N GLY A 261 7.88 15.47 23.04
CA GLY A 261 7.55 16.72 23.72
C GLY A 261 8.73 17.64 24.04
N VAL A 262 8.39 18.78 24.66
CA VAL A 262 9.29 19.95 24.78
C VAL A 262 10.59 19.65 25.54
N ALA A 263 10.60 18.68 26.46
CA ALA A 263 11.78 18.32 27.27
C ALA A 263 12.62 17.16 26.69
N GLY A 264 12.18 16.54 25.59
CA GLY A 264 12.83 15.36 25.02
C GLY A 264 14.14 15.62 24.27
N PRO A 265 14.84 14.55 23.84
CA PRO A 265 16.07 14.66 23.07
C PRO A 265 15.79 15.19 21.65
N SER A 266 16.75 15.91 21.08
CA SER A 266 16.66 16.40 19.70
C SER A 266 16.61 15.25 18.69
N VAL A 267 15.79 15.41 17.65
CA VAL A 267 15.75 14.50 16.50
C VAL A 267 17.10 14.59 15.75
N PRO A 268 17.80 13.46 15.52
CA PRO A 268 19.06 13.45 14.77
C PRO A 268 18.83 13.76 13.29
N GLY A 269 19.88 14.24 12.60
CA GLY A 269 19.80 14.52 11.16
C GLY A 269 19.06 15.82 10.79
N VAL A 270 18.64 16.62 11.78
CA VAL A 270 18.10 17.97 11.60
C VAL A 270 19.23 18.98 11.39
N SER A 271 19.10 19.85 10.39
CA SER A 271 20.02 20.97 10.16
C SER A 271 19.92 22.05 11.25
N THR A 272 20.97 22.83 11.51
CA THR A 272 20.92 23.92 12.50
C THR A 272 19.91 25.01 12.11
N LEU A 273 18.78 25.09 12.82
CA LEU A 273 17.76 26.12 12.64
C LEU A 273 17.98 27.28 13.60
N TRP A 274 18.30 28.47 13.09
CA TRP A 274 18.31 29.71 13.87
C TRP A 274 17.86 30.89 13.02
N ALA A 275 17.31 31.91 13.67
CA ALA A 275 16.86 33.13 13.02
C ALA A 275 16.99 34.33 13.96
N THR A 276 17.07 35.53 13.38
CA THR A 276 16.98 36.81 14.10
C THR A 276 15.71 37.52 13.64
N ALA A 277 14.94 38.07 14.57
CA ALA A 277 13.70 38.76 14.25
C ALA A 277 13.93 40.11 13.53
N ASP A 278 13.11 40.37 12.51
CA ASP A 278 13.09 41.58 11.71
C ASP A 278 12.55 42.80 12.48
N ALA A 279 12.50 43.96 11.82
CA ALA A 279 11.99 45.20 12.41
C ALA A 279 10.51 45.13 12.85
N GLN A 280 9.77 44.11 12.41
CA GLN A 280 8.38 43.83 12.77
C GLN A 280 8.24 42.70 13.80
N GLY A 281 9.35 42.19 14.35
CA GLY A 281 9.33 41.11 15.35
C GLY A 281 9.06 39.72 14.76
N ARG A 282 9.30 39.52 13.46
CA ARG A 282 9.08 38.24 12.76
C ARG A 282 10.40 37.58 12.43
N ALA A 283 10.45 36.25 12.53
CA ALA A 283 11.64 35.47 12.21
C ALA A 283 11.26 34.31 11.28
N VAL A 284 12.16 33.92 10.38
CA VAL A 284 11.96 32.77 9.49
C VAL A 284 13.17 31.84 9.62
N PHE A 285 12.90 30.56 9.89
CA PHE A 285 13.90 29.50 9.85
C PHE A 285 13.70 28.68 8.58
N GLN A 286 14.80 28.20 8.01
CA GLN A 286 14.79 27.23 6.92
C GLN A 286 15.85 26.16 7.18
N GLY A 287 15.56 24.92 6.84
CA GLY A 287 16.47 23.80 6.99
C GLY A 287 15.86 22.50 6.52
N THR A 288 16.39 21.37 6.98
CA THR A 288 15.93 20.03 6.65
C THR A 288 15.99 19.08 7.84
N VAL A 289 15.23 17.99 7.74
CA VAL A 289 15.39 16.75 8.53
C VAL A 289 15.47 15.56 7.57
N ARG A 290 16.33 14.59 7.88
CA ARG A 290 16.35 13.29 7.20
C ARG A 290 15.34 12.37 7.85
N SER A 291 14.28 12.05 7.12
CA SER A 291 13.23 11.11 7.51
C SER A 291 12.40 10.73 6.30
N ALA A 292 11.91 9.48 6.27
CA ALA A 292 11.09 8.98 5.18
C ALA A 292 9.67 9.53 5.26
N GLY A 293 9.10 9.60 6.47
CA GLY A 293 7.80 10.20 6.77
C GLY A 293 7.88 11.25 7.88
N VAL A 294 6.74 11.88 8.18
CA VAL A 294 6.53 12.59 9.45
C VAL A 294 5.70 11.67 10.34
N PRO A 295 6.26 11.12 11.43
CA PRO A 295 5.53 10.16 12.26
C PRO A 295 4.35 10.80 12.98
N GLN A 296 3.28 10.03 13.19
CA GLN A 296 2.15 10.45 14.01
C GLN A 296 2.60 10.62 15.46
N GLY A 297 2.20 11.70 16.15
CA GLY A 297 2.36 11.90 17.60
C GLY A 297 3.79 11.96 18.20
N VAL A 298 4.85 11.68 17.43
CA VAL A 298 6.21 11.45 17.98
C VAL A 298 7.10 12.70 18.05
N TRP A 299 6.94 13.67 17.13
CA TRP A 299 7.79 14.87 17.10
C TRP A 299 7.13 16.11 17.72
N GLU A 300 7.94 16.90 18.40
CA GLU A 300 7.63 18.23 18.92
C GLU A 300 8.63 19.23 18.36
N PHE A 301 8.17 20.29 17.69
CA PHE A 301 9.04 21.41 17.34
C PHE A 301 9.05 22.43 18.48
N VAL A 302 10.23 22.87 18.89
CA VAL A 302 10.43 23.82 19.99
C VAL A 302 11.22 25.02 19.52
N VAL A 303 10.72 26.21 19.83
CA VAL A 303 11.43 27.49 19.67
C VAL A 303 12.06 27.86 21.00
N LEU A 304 13.37 28.10 20.98
CA LEU A 304 14.18 28.57 22.11
C LEU A 304 14.58 30.03 21.90
N ASN A 305 14.59 30.84 22.96
CA ASN A 305 15.18 32.19 22.95
C ASN A 305 16.72 32.15 23.10
N ALA A 306 17.34 33.33 23.16
CA ALA A 306 18.79 33.48 23.34
C ALA A 306 19.29 32.86 24.67
N GLU A 307 18.44 32.86 25.70
CA GLU A 307 18.66 32.26 27.02
C GLU A 307 18.41 30.74 27.06
N ARG A 308 18.12 30.11 25.90
CA ARG A 308 17.81 28.66 25.74
C ARG A 308 16.55 28.21 26.47
N GLN A 309 15.61 29.12 26.73
CA GLN A 309 14.29 28.83 27.29
C GLN A 309 13.28 28.56 26.16
N SER A 310 12.42 27.56 26.33
CA SER A 310 11.33 27.26 25.38
C SER A 310 10.25 28.35 25.43
N VAL A 311 10.01 29.01 24.30
CA VAL A 311 9.10 30.17 24.17
C VAL A 311 7.91 29.92 23.23
N ALA A 312 7.96 28.89 22.40
CA ALA A 312 6.83 28.37 21.63
C ALA A 312 7.09 26.90 21.28
N ALA A 313 6.04 26.11 21.07
CA ALA A 313 6.17 24.74 20.57
C ALA A 313 4.90 24.25 19.85
N CYS A 314 5.03 23.13 19.13
CA CYS A 314 3.90 22.39 18.57
C CYS A 314 4.27 20.93 18.28
N SER A 315 3.29 20.02 18.41
CA SER A 315 3.42 18.67 17.88
C SER A 315 3.44 18.70 16.34
N VAL A 316 4.48 18.11 15.75
CA VAL A 316 4.61 17.95 14.30
C VAL A 316 4.21 16.53 13.97
N THR A 317 2.97 16.35 13.50
CA THR A 317 2.33 15.06 13.32
C THR A 317 1.59 15.03 11.98
N ALA A 318 1.76 13.95 11.23
CA ALA A 318 0.92 13.63 10.08
C ALA A 318 0.24 12.29 10.32
N PRO A 319 -0.93 12.01 9.71
CA PRO A 319 -1.46 10.66 9.68
C PRO A 319 -0.49 9.73 8.95
N ALA A 320 -0.17 8.59 9.55
CA ALA A 320 0.73 7.59 9.01
C ALA A 320 -0.10 6.39 8.52
N TYR A 321 -0.33 6.31 7.20
CA TYR A 321 -1.08 5.23 6.59
C TYR A 321 -0.38 4.68 5.35
N ALA A 322 -0.69 3.42 5.06
CA ALA A 322 -0.40 2.74 3.81
C ALA A 322 -1.63 1.93 3.37
N TYR A 323 -1.52 1.22 2.25
CA TYR A 323 -2.54 0.34 1.71
C TYR A 323 -1.89 -0.93 1.19
N ALA A 324 -2.14 -2.05 1.87
CA ALA A 324 -1.59 -3.34 1.49
C ALA A 324 -2.39 -3.96 0.32
N GLY A 325 -2.28 -3.35 -0.85
CA GLY A 325 -3.04 -3.72 -2.03
C GLY A 325 -2.63 -2.97 -3.30
N TYR A 326 -3.27 -3.33 -4.41
CA TYR A 326 -3.18 -2.60 -5.68
C TYR A 326 -4.49 -1.88 -5.94
N VAL A 327 -4.44 -0.65 -6.45
CA VAL A 327 -5.65 0.11 -6.78
C VAL A 327 -5.71 0.38 -8.28
N PRO A 328 -6.64 -0.26 -9.03
CA PRO A 328 -7.69 -1.19 -8.59
C PRO A 328 -7.19 -2.64 -8.44
N ALA A 329 -7.83 -3.41 -7.56
CA ALA A 329 -7.56 -4.83 -7.35
C ALA A 329 -7.88 -5.72 -8.59
N SER A 330 -8.58 -5.20 -9.59
CA SER A 330 -8.78 -5.87 -10.86
C SER A 330 -8.81 -4.89 -12.03
N LEU A 331 -8.15 -5.25 -13.12
CA LEU A 331 -8.12 -4.49 -14.36
C LEU A 331 -8.54 -5.37 -15.55
N THR A 332 -9.15 -4.77 -16.57
CA THR A 332 -9.43 -5.46 -17.84
C THR A 332 -8.82 -4.67 -18.99
N ILE A 333 -7.91 -5.31 -19.73
CA ILE A 333 -7.13 -4.73 -20.84
C ILE A 333 -7.27 -5.63 -22.08
N HIS A 334 -6.59 -5.29 -23.17
CA HIS A 334 -6.49 -6.17 -24.35
C HIS A 334 -5.03 -6.52 -24.68
N VAL A 335 -4.81 -7.61 -25.42
CA VAL A 335 -3.47 -7.99 -25.92
C VAL A 335 -2.80 -6.83 -26.65
N GLY A 336 -1.57 -6.52 -26.26
CA GLY A 336 -0.77 -5.37 -26.68
C GLY A 336 -0.85 -4.15 -25.74
N ASP A 337 -1.78 -4.13 -24.79
CA ASP A 337 -1.80 -3.14 -23.72
C ASP A 337 -0.72 -3.46 -22.66
N SER A 338 -0.30 -2.43 -21.92
CA SER A 338 0.67 -2.52 -20.83
C SER A 338 0.04 -2.12 -19.50
N VAL A 339 0.49 -2.74 -18.41
CA VAL A 339 0.22 -2.28 -17.03
C VAL A 339 1.53 -1.80 -16.43
N ALA A 340 1.51 -0.58 -15.88
CA ALA A 340 2.63 0.07 -15.22
C ALA A 340 2.25 0.32 -13.75
N TRP A 341 2.75 -0.53 -12.86
CA TRP A 341 2.63 -0.37 -11.42
C TRP A 341 3.62 0.68 -10.93
N ARG A 342 3.14 1.61 -10.11
CA ARG A 342 3.95 2.70 -9.56
C ARG A 342 3.74 2.80 -8.05
N GLU A 343 4.81 2.65 -7.30
CA GLU A 343 4.81 2.85 -5.86
C GLU A 343 4.70 4.34 -5.55
N VAL A 344 3.72 4.74 -4.73
CA VAL A 344 3.45 6.16 -4.44
C VAL A 344 3.56 6.56 -2.98
N GLY A 345 3.47 5.62 -2.04
CA GLY A 345 3.68 5.88 -0.63
C GLY A 345 5.13 5.67 -0.21
N VAL A 346 5.53 6.26 0.93
CA VAL A 346 6.80 5.91 1.63
C VAL A 346 6.58 4.92 2.75
N HIS A 347 5.34 4.71 3.18
CA HIS A 347 4.99 3.87 4.32
C HIS A 347 4.76 2.41 3.91
N GLY A 348 4.13 2.15 2.77
CA GLY A 348 4.06 0.85 2.11
C GLY A 348 5.30 0.55 1.25
N VAL A 349 5.43 -0.74 0.91
CA VAL A 349 6.64 -1.34 0.34
C VAL A 349 6.29 -2.62 -0.40
N HIS A 350 5.88 -2.48 -1.65
CA HIS A 350 5.29 -3.59 -2.38
C HIS A 350 6.23 -4.15 -3.44
N ALA A 351 5.85 -5.31 -3.98
CA ALA A 351 6.40 -5.82 -5.22
C ALA A 351 5.27 -6.34 -6.11
N VAL A 352 5.58 -6.58 -7.38
CA VAL A 352 4.68 -7.14 -8.37
C VAL A 352 5.29 -8.44 -8.83
N THR A 353 4.77 -9.57 -8.34
CA THR A 353 5.21 -10.90 -8.74
C THR A 353 4.03 -11.66 -9.34
N TYR A 354 4.21 -12.27 -10.50
CA TYR A 354 3.20 -13.15 -11.08
C TYR A 354 3.11 -14.46 -10.30
N GLU A 355 1.93 -14.76 -9.80
CA GLU A 355 1.60 -16.09 -9.29
C GLU A 355 1.07 -16.94 -10.45
N ALA A 356 1.94 -17.83 -10.96
CA ALA A 356 1.51 -18.90 -11.86
C ALA A 356 0.40 -19.71 -11.17
N THR A 357 -0.73 -19.89 -11.86
CA THR A 357 -1.92 -20.52 -11.28
C THR A 357 -1.59 -21.94 -10.78
N ASN A 358 -1.82 -22.17 -9.48
CA ASN A 358 -1.63 -23.43 -8.72
C ASN A 358 -0.33 -23.63 -7.90
N THR A 359 0.26 -22.58 -7.31
CA THR A 359 0.97 -22.73 -6.02
C THR A 359 0.56 -21.67 -4.99
N PRO A 360 -0.62 -21.83 -4.33
CA PRO A 360 -0.76 -21.35 -2.95
C PRO A 360 0.34 -21.99 -2.07
N ASP A 361 0.66 -21.34 -0.95
CA ASP A 361 1.45 -21.88 0.18
C ASP A 361 3.00 -21.96 0.02
N ALA A 362 3.62 -21.20 -0.90
CA ALA A 362 5.05 -21.36 -1.22
C ALA A 362 6.00 -20.14 -0.99
N VAL A 363 5.65 -19.14 -0.17
CA VAL A 363 6.60 -18.09 0.29
C VAL A 363 6.40 -17.66 1.75
N SER A 364 6.46 -18.61 2.70
CA SER A 364 6.48 -18.27 4.14
C SER A 364 7.86 -17.78 4.60
N SER A 365 8.28 -16.63 4.09
CA SER A 365 9.40 -15.82 4.55
C SER A 365 9.38 -14.47 3.83
N LEU A 366 9.69 -13.37 4.52
CA LEU A 366 9.89 -12.04 3.93
C LEU A 366 10.97 -12.11 2.84
N MET A 367 10.55 -12.31 1.59
CA MET A 367 11.44 -12.53 0.46
C MET A 367 11.68 -11.19 -0.22
N VAL A 368 12.93 -10.71 -0.20
CA VAL A 368 13.34 -9.59 -1.06
C VAL A 368 13.19 -10.08 -2.51
N PRO A 369 12.20 -9.61 -3.27
CA PRO A 369 11.95 -10.12 -4.61
C PRO A 369 13.04 -9.57 -5.54
N THR A 370 13.41 -10.39 -6.52
CA THR A 370 14.45 -10.05 -7.49
C THR A 370 13.83 -9.90 -8.87
N ALA A 371 14.14 -8.78 -9.51
CA ALA A 371 13.67 -8.45 -10.85
C ALA A 371 13.99 -9.59 -11.83
N SER A 372 12.96 -10.11 -12.48
CA SER A 372 13.04 -11.30 -13.33
C SER A 372 11.99 -11.28 -14.44
N GLY A 373 12.29 -12.02 -15.51
CA GLY A 373 11.45 -12.13 -16.70
C GLY A 373 11.66 -11.03 -17.75
N SER A 374 10.78 -11.03 -18.76
CA SER A 374 10.74 -10.03 -19.84
C SER A 374 9.75 -8.91 -19.51
N HIS A 375 9.87 -7.75 -20.15
CA HIS A 375 8.87 -6.69 -20.11
C HIS A 375 7.67 -6.93 -21.05
N SER A 376 7.68 -8.02 -21.82
CA SER A 376 6.49 -8.56 -22.47
C SER A 376 6.19 -9.95 -21.89
N PHE A 377 4.90 -10.27 -21.75
CA PHE A 377 4.43 -11.36 -20.91
C PHE A 377 3.26 -12.10 -21.57
N ASP A 378 3.45 -13.40 -21.75
CA ASP A 378 2.52 -14.35 -22.39
C ASP A 378 1.81 -15.27 -21.38
N GLY A 379 2.04 -15.06 -20.08
CA GLY A 379 1.57 -15.94 -19.00
C GLY A 379 2.53 -17.06 -18.58
N ILE A 380 3.67 -17.21 -19.27
CA ILE A 380 4.61 -18.31 -19.07
C ILE A 380 5.88 -17.82 -18.35
N GLY A 381 6.32 -18.61 -17.38
CA GLY A 381 7.52 -18.33 -16.58
C GLY A 381 7.25 -17.40 -15.40
N ASN A 382 8.33 -16.93 -14.77
CA ASN A 382 8.27 -16.06 -13.59
C ASN A 382 8.63 -14.63 -14.02
N VAL A 383 7.70 -13.70 -13.79
CA VAL A 383 7.96 -12.25 -13.86
C VAL A 383 7.82 -11.68 -12.45
N SER A 384 8.79 -10.86 -12.05
CA SER A 384 8.79 -10.18 -10.76
C SER A 384 9.50 -8.83 -10.87
N SER A 385 9.03 -7.84 -10.11
CA SER A 385 9.79 -6.62 -9.82
C SER A 385 10.87 -6.88 -8.76
N ASN A 386 11.72 -5.88 -8.50
CA ASN A 386 12.37 -5.79 -7.19
C ASN A 386 11.34 -5.28 -6.15
N VAL A 387 11.77 -5.08 -4.89
CA VAL A 387 11.06 -4.16 -3.97
C VAL A 387 10.83 -2.83 -4.70
N LEU A 388 9.58 -2.39 -4.76
CA LEU A 388 9.23 -1.05 -5.18
C LEU A 388 9.29 -0.12 -3.96
N THR A 389 9.76 1.10 -4.21
CA THR A 389 9.84 2.19 -3.22
C THR A 389 9.27 3.46 -3.84
N SER A 390 8.79 4.41 -3.01
CA SER A 390 8.14 5.66 -3.47
C SER A 390 8.79 6.28 -4.72
N GLY A 391 7.99 6.43 -5.77
CA GLY A 391 8.42 6.99 -7.06
C GLY A 391 9.05 6.00 -8.05
N SER A 392 9.29 4.75 -7.66
CA SER A 392 9.71 3.67 -8.58
C SER A 392 8.51 3.06 -9.31
N SER A 393 8.79 2.34 -10.40
CA SER A 393 7.75 1.65 -11.17
C SER A 393 8.25 0.38 -11.85
N TYR A 394 7.29 -0.51 -12.15
CA TYR A 394 7.48 -1.74 -12.91
C TYR A 394 6.41 -1.82 -13.99
N SER A 395 6.73 -2.40 -15.15
CA SER A 395 5.80 -2.43 -16.28
C SER A 395 5.92 -3.73 -17.09
N LEU A 396 4.77 -4.26 -17.49
CA LEU A 396 4.59 -5.43 -18.35
C LEU A 396 3.62 -5.11 -19.49
N THR A 397 3.98 -5.49 -20.71
CA THR A 397 3.08 -5.58 -21.86
C THR A 397 2.52 -7.00 -21.96
N PHE A 398 1.23 -7.15 -22.18
CA PHE A 398 0.59 -8.46 -22.23
C PHE A 398 0.39 -8.92 -23.67
N ASP A 399 1.08 -9.99 -24.05
CA ASP A 399 1.12 -10.49 -25.45
C ASP A 399 0.09 -11.59 -25.71
N GLU A 400 -0.45 -12.24 -24.67
CA GLU A 400 -1.45 -13.29 -24.77
C GLU A 400 -2.71 -12.98 -23.94
N ALA A 401 -3.85 -13.50 -24.39
CA ALA A 401 -5.14 -13.33 -23.72
C ALA A 401 -5.28 -14.33 -22.57
N GLY A 402 -5.73 -13.87 -21.40
CA GLY A 402 -5.76 -14.69 -20.20
C GLY A 402 -6.24 -13.95 -18.96
N VAL A 403 -6.17 -14.62 -17.81
CA VAL A 403 -6.42 -14.04 -16.49
C VAL A 403 -5.17 -14.25 -15.66
N TYR A 404 -4.47 -13.17 -15.35
CA TYR A 404 -3.18 -13.21 -14.67
C TYR A 404 -3.31 -12.65 -13.25
N ARG A 405 -2.74 -13.37 -12.27
CA ARG A 405 -2.76 -13.00 -10.85
C ARG A 405 -1.38 -12.48 -10.46
N PHE A 406 -1.33 -11.27 -9.92
CA PHE A 406 -0.11 -10.66 -9.38
C PHE A 406 -0.27 -10.45 -7.87
N ALA A 407 0.82 -10.58 -7.12
CA ALA A 407 0.85 -10.35 -5.68
C ALA A 407 2.21 -9.81 -5.20
N SER A 408 2.19 -9.24 -4.00
CA SER A 408 3.39 -8.78 -3.28
C SER A 408 3.87 -9.87 -2.31
N PRO A 409 4.99 -10.57 -2.57
CA PRO A 409 5.53 -11.59 -1.68
C PRO A 409 6.18 -11.00 -0.41
N ILE A 410 6.27 -9.67 -0.32
CA ILE A 410 6.73 -8.95 0.88
C ILE A 410 5.61 -8.96 1.95
N ASP A 411 4.35 -8.96 1.49
CA ASP A 411 3.15 -8.75 2.30
C ASP A 411 2.35 -10.05 2.52
N ASP A 412 3.00 -11.20 2.73
CA ASP A 412 2.33 -12.51 2.95
C ASP A 412 1.41 -12.53 4.20
N VAL A 413 1.45 -11.49 5.02
CA VAL A 413 0.53 -11.24 6.15
C VAL A 413 -0.77 -10.56 5.73
N TYR A 414 -0.71 -9.76 4.66
CA TYR A 414 -1.81 -8.88 4.20
C TYR A 414 -2.35 -9.27 2.81
N HIS A 415 -1.65 -10.14 2.08
CA HIS A 415 -2.02 -10.72 0.77
C HIS A 415 -2.60 -9.71 -0.23
N ALA A 416 -1.82 -8.69 -0.59
CA ALA A 416 -2.11 -7.80 -1.70
C ALA A 416 -2.18 -8.60 -3.03
N VAL A 417 -3.33 -8.58 -3.72
CA VAL A 417 -3.55 -9.29 -5.00
C VAL A 417 -4.17 -8.38 -6.05
N MET A 418 -3.64 -8.44 -7.28
CA MET A 418 -4.26 -7.84 -8.47
C MET A 418 -4.60 -8.92 -9.50
N ILE A 419 -5.78 -8.81 -10.11
CA ILE A 419 -6.17 -9.61 -11.28
C ILE A 419 -6.12 -8.76 -12.55
N VAL A 420 -5.33 -9.18 -13.55
CA VAL A 420 -5.31 -8.58 -14.89
C VAL A 420 -6.03 -9.52 -15.85
N ASN A 421 -7.22 -9.11 -16.30
CA ASN A 421 -7.98 -9.80 -17.34
C ASN A 421 -7.55 -9.25 -18.70
N VAL A 422 -6.86 -10.06 -19.50
CA VAL A 422 -6.40 -9.69 -20.84
C VAL A 422 -7.33 -10.30 -21.88
N LEU A 423 -8.12 -9.46 -22.52
CA LEU A 423 -8.95 -9.82 -23.67
C LEU A 423 -8.09 -9.91 -24.94
N PRO A 424 -8.51 -10.61 -26.00
CA PRO A 424 -7.91 -10.44 -27.33
C PRO A 424 -7.89 -8.96 -27.73
N SER A 425 -6.87 -8.50 -28.49
CA SER A 425 -6.70 -7.10 -28.90
C SER A 425 -8.02 -6.44 -29.34
N ALA A 426 -8.31 -5.20 -28.92
CA ALA A 426 -9.62 -4.56 -29.12
C ALA A 426 -10.04 -4.43 -30.60
N ASN A 427 -9.04 -4.40 -31.49
CA ASN A 427 -9.12 -4.43 -32.95
C ASN A 427 -9.10 -5.85 -33.53
N ARG A 428 -9.50 -6.87 -32.76
CA ARG A 428 -9.62 -8.27 -33.20
C ARG A 428 -10.90 -8.92 -32.65
N ILE A 429 -11.28 -10.03 -33.27
CA ILE A 429 -12.25 -11.00 -32.76
C ILE A 429 -11.60 -12.39 -32.68
N SER A 430 -12.15 -13.27 -31.86
CA SER A 430 -11.80 -14.69 -31.89
C SER A 430 -12.60 -15.41 -32.99
N VAL A 431 -11.99 -16.39 -33.64
CA VAL A 431 -12.63 -17.30 -34.60
C VAL A 431 -12.41 -18.76 -34.15
N VAL A 432 -13.49 -19.52 -33.98
CA VAL A 432 -13.47 -20.84 -33.33
C VAL A 432 -14.28 -21.87 -34.10
N ALA A 433 -13.70 -23.06 -34.35
CA ALA A 433 -14.34 -24.17 -35.05
C ALA A 433 -13.88 -25.53 -34.50
N GLY A 434 -14.65 -26.08 -33.56
CA GLY A 434 -14.23 -27.28 -32.82
C GLY A 434 -12.97 -27.01 -32.01
N ALA A 435 -11.87 -27.68 -32.34
CA ALA A 435 -10.56 -27.47 -31.72
C ALA A 435 -9.70 -26.39 -32.40
N LEU A 436 -10.12 -25.86 -33.56
CA LEU A 436 -9.44 -24.75 -34.22
C LEU A 436 -9.85 -23.44 -33.53
N SER A 437 -8.86 -22.66 -33.07
CA SER A 437 -9.06 -21.34 -32.48
C SER A 437 -7.93 -20.42 -32.93
N THR A 438 -8.28 -19.19 -33.32
CA THR A 438 -7.31 -18.10 -33.55
C THR A 438 -8.03 -16.75 -33.45
N THR A 439 -7.34 -15.65 -33.75
CA THR A 439 -7.89 -14.30 -33.78
C THR A 439 -7.76 -13.66 -35.15
N MET A 440 -8.64 -12.72 -35.47
CA MET A 440 -8.74 -12.04 -36.76
C MET A 440 -8.87 -10.53 -36.55
N PRO A 441 -8.21 -9.67 -37.35
CA PRO A 441 -8.41 -8.23 -37.30
C PRO A 441 -9.88 -7.85 -37.45
N ALA A 442 -10.31 -6.82 -36.72
CA ALA A 442 -11.67 -6.37 -36.66
C ALA A 442 -11.75 -4.85 -36.44
N GLN A 443 -12.70 -4.21 -37.12
CA GLN A 443 -13.05 -2.80 -36.97
C GLN A 443 -14.49 -2.70 -36.48
N ARG A 444 -14.73 -1.87 -35.45
CA ARG A 444 -16.06 -1.67 -34.87
C ARG A 444 -16.60 -0.31 -35.31
N ILE A 445 -17.74 -0.29 -36.00
CA ILE A 445 -18.38 0.92 -36.53
C ILE A 445 -19.83 0.94 -36.04
N GLY A 446 -20.12 1.87 -35.11
CA GLY A 446 -21.38 1.85 -34.37
C GLY A 446 -21.52 0.55 -33.58
N LYS A 447 -22.55 -0.24 -33.90
CA LYS A 447 -22.79 -1.58 -33.32
C LYS A 447 -22.33 -2.74 -34.21
N ALA A 448 -21.87 -2.46 -35.43
CA ALA A 448 -21.44 -3.48 -36.38
C ALA A 448 -19.93 -3.76 -36.22
N VAL A 449 -19.56 -5.03 -36.44
CA VAL A 449 -18.17 -5.48 -36.45
C VAL A 449 -17.83 -5.93 -37.86
N PHE A 450 -16.72 -5.44 -38.38
CA PHE A 450 -16.20 -5.74 -39.70
C PHE A 450 -14.85 -6.41 -39.59
N VAL A 451 -14.52 -7.33 -40.49
CA VAL A 451 -13.20 -8.03 -40.55
C VAL A 451 -12.61 -7.95 -41.96
N PRO A 452 -11.30 -8.10 -42.19
CA PRO A 452 -10.74 -8.19 -43.53
C PRO A 452 -11.38 -9.33 -44.32
N LEU A 453 -11.91 -9.03 -45.51
CA LEU A 453 -12.60 -9.99 -46.36
C LEU A 453 -11.70 -11.19 -46.69
N GLN A 454 -10.41 -10.95 -46.92
CA GLN A 454 -9.44 -12.01 -47.19
C GLN A 454 -9.31 -12.98 -46.00
N SER A 455 -9.27 -12.46 -44.78
CA SER A 455 -9.16 -13.27 -43.56
C SER A 455 -10.44 -14.05 -43.29
N ALA A 456 -11.62 -13.45 -43.52
CA ALA A 456 -12.91 -14.14 -43.47
C ALA A 456 -12.99 -15.33 -44.45
N ILE A 457 -12.40 -15.19 -45.64
CA ILE A 457 -12.37 -16.28 -46.64
C ILE A 457 -11.31 -17.34 -46.33
N VAL A 458 -10.17 -16.97 -45.74
CA VAL A 458 -9.24 -17.97 -45.17
C VAL A 458 -9.94 -18.78 -44.07
N TRP A 459 -10.69 -18.11 -43.20
CA TRP A 459 -11.50 -18.75 -42.15
C TRP A 459 -12.56 -19.71 -42.72
N MET A 460 -13.34 -19.27 -43.71
CA MET A 460 -14.33 -20.12 -44.38
C MET A 460 -13.72 -21.39 -44.99
N ASN A 461 -12.59 -21.26 -45.69
CA ASN A 461 -11.91 -22.41 -46.26
C ASN A 461 -11.36 -23.35 -45.16
N ALA A 462 -10.92 -22.82 -44.02
CA ALA A 462 -10.46 -23.62 -42.88
C ALA A 462 -11.59 -24.44 -42.21
N ILE A 463 -12.83 -23.96 -42.26
CA ILE A 463 -14.02 -24.71 -41.78
C ILE A 463 -14.68 -25.59 -42.86
N GLY A 464 -14.05 -25.73 -44.03
CA GLY A 464 -14.48 -26.64 -45.11
C GLY A 464 -15.39 -26.02 -46.18
N VAL A 465 -15.54 -24.68 -46.22
CA VAL A 465 -16.38 -23.99 -47.21
C VAL A 465 -15.53 -23.42 -48.35
N SER A 466 -15.51 -24.14 -49.48
CA SER A 466 -14.73 -23.78 -50.67
C SER A 466 -15.13 -22.42 -51.24
N SER A 467 -14.30 -21.41 -51.00
CA SER A 467 -14.64 -20.01 -51.26
C SER A 467 -13.46 -19.18 -51.80
N ARG A 468 -13.74 -18.24 -52.70
CA ARG A 468 -12.76 -17.39 -53.39
C ARG A 468 -13.27 -15.96 -53.57
N ILE A 469 -12.36 -14.99 -53.72
CA ILE A 469 -12.68 -13.57 -53.93
C ILE A 469 -12.19 -13.13 -55.30
N HIS A 470 -13.02 -12.40 -56.04
CA HIS A 470 -12.66 -11.69 -57.27
C HIS A 470 -13.23 -10.27 -57.24
N GLY A 471 -12.43 -9.31 -56.75
CA GLY A 471 -12.86 -7.93 -56.51
C GLY A 471 -13.90 -7.90 -55.39
N LEU A 472 -15.08 -7.32 -55.65
CA LEU A 472 -16.21 -7.31 -54.72
C LEU A 472 -17.03 -8.61 -54.74
N ASN A 473 -16.70 -9.61 -55.56
CA ASN A 473 -17.49 -10.84 -55.66
C ASN A 473 -16.84 -11.98 -54.87
N VAL A 474 -17.55 -12.49 -53.86
CA VAL A 474 -17.22 -13.71 -53.14
C VAL A 474 -17.95 -14.86 -53.83
N VAL A 475 -17.19 -15.83 -54.35
CA VAL A 475 -17.72 -17.05 -54.96
C VAL A 475 -17.60 -18.18 -53.95
N ILE A 476 -18.73 -18.71 -53.53
CA ILE A 476 -18.87 -19.86 -52.64
C ILE A 476 -19.35 -21.05 -53.47
N HIS A 477 -18.72 -22.20 -53.27
CA HIS A 477 -19.25 -23.47 -53.73
C HIS A 477 -19.96 -24.13 -52.55
N ALA A 478 -21.09 -24.79 -52.80
CA ALA A 478 -21.85 -25.51 -51.79
C ALA A 478 -22.59 -26.70 -52.45
N PRO A 479 -22.59 -27.90 -51.87
CA PRO A 479 -23.29 -29.04 -52.45
C PRO A 479 -24.77 -28.99 -52.07
N ALA A 480 -25.64 -29.03 -53.08
CA ALA A 480 -27.09 -29.15 -52.92
C ALA A 480 -27.73 -28.13 -51.95
N VAL A 481 -27.53 -26.84 -52.21
CA VAL A 481 -28.30 -25.79 -51.54
C VAL A 481 -29.78 -25.87 -51.97
N ALA A 482 -30.70 -25.68 -51.01
CA ALA A 482 -32.10 -25.44 -51.33
C ALA A 482 -32.25 -24.17 -52.19
N THR A 483 -33.42 -23.96 -52.79
CA THR A 483 -33.68 -22.78 -53.66
C THR A 483 -33.42 -21.47 -52.92
N VAL A 484 -32.25 -20.85 -53.14
CA VAL A 484 -31.89 -19.58 -52.53
C VAL A 484 -32.57 -18.44 -53.28
N SER A 485 -32.99 -17.40 -52.55
CA SER A 485 -33.54 -16.20 -53.17
C SER A 485 -32.47 -15.46 -53.96
N GLN A 486 -32.67 -15.33 -55.27
CA GLN A 486 -31.76 -14.55 -56.11
C GLN A 486 -31.84 -13.07 -55.71
N GLN A 487 -30.69 -12.49 -55.36
CA GLN A 487 -30.56 -11.04 -55.14
C GLN A 487 -29.89 -10.34 -56.32
N VAL A 488 -30.13 -9.04 -56.42
CA VAL A 488 -29.46 -8.13 -57.36
C VAL A 488 -28.18 -7.60 -56.67
N PRO A 489 -27.03 -7.53 -57.36
CA PRO A 489 -25.82 -6.91 -56.83
C PRO A 489 -26.04 -5.41 -56.55
N ILE A 490 -25.55 -4.94 -55.41
CA ILE A 490 -25.64 -3.53 -54.98
C ILE A 490 -24.27 -2.87 -55.11
N GLU A 491 -24.20 -1.78 -55.88
CA GLU A 491 -22.95 -1.04 -56.11
C GLU A 491 -22.29 -0.60 -54.80
N GLY A 492 -20.99 -0.89 -54.65
CA GLY A 492 -20.21 -0.56 -53.46
C GLY A 492 -20.31 -1.58 -52.31
N MET A 493 -21.08 -2.66 -52.46
CA MET A 493 -21.15 -3.76 -51.49
C MET A 493 -20.40 -5.00 -51.99
N VAL A 494 -20.09 -5.95 -51.10
CA VAL A 494 -19.57 -7.26 -51.51
C VAL A 494 -20.73 -8.19 -51.83
N HIS A 495 -20.68 -8.81 -53.01
CA HIS A 495 -21.70 -9.73 -53.51
C HIS A 495 -21.32 -11.18 -53.19
N PHE A 496 -22.24 -11.94 -52.63
CA PHE A 496 -22.06 -13.36 -52.33
C PHE A 496 -22.77 -14.18 -53.39
N ALA A 497 -21.99 -14.90 -54.18
CA ALA A 497 -22.49 -15.77 -55.23
C ALA A 497 -22.24 -17.24 -54.86
N VAL A 498 -23.31 -18.04 -54.77
CA VAL A 498 -23.26 -19.47 -54.48
C VAL A 498 -23.54 -20.23 -55.77
N ASN A 499 -22.60 -21.06 -56.19
CA ASN A 499 -22.65 -21.79 -57.47
C ASN A 499 -23.03 -20.90 -58.69
N GLY A 500 -22.63 -19.62 -58.65
CA GLY A 500 -22.89 -18.63 -59.71
C GLY A 500 -24.17 -17.79 -59.56
N THR A 501 -25.03 -18.05 -58.56
CA THR A 501 -26.22 -17.22 -58.26
C THR A 501 -25.92 -16.29 -57.10
N ILE A 502 -26.16 -14.97 -57.25
CA ILE A 502 -26.02 -14.01 -56.15
C ILE A 502 -27.15 -14.22 -55.14
N ILE A 503 -26.77 -14.48 -53.89
CA ILE A 503 -27.67 -14.75 -52.77
C ILE A 503 -27.80 -13.56 -51.82
N GLY A 504 -26.82 -12.66 -51.81
CA GLY A 504 -26.82 -11.52 -50.91
C GLY A 504 -25.69 -10.53 -51.12
N ASN A 505 -25.80 -9.42 -50.39
CA ASN A 505 -24.87 -8.29 -50.41
C ASN A 505 -24.48 -7.99 -48.96
N ALA A 506 -23.19 -7.80 -48.65
CA ALA A 506 -22.74 -7.34 -47.33
C ALA A 506 -22.15 -5.93 -47.39
N LEU A 507 -22.36 -5.16 -46.32
CA LEU A 507 -21.76 -3.85 -46.18
C LEU A 507 -20.23 -3.97 -46.08
N THR A 508 -19.53 -3.10 -46.80
CA THR A 508 -18.07 -3.03 -46.75
C THR A 508 -17.54 -1.65 -46.45
N GLU A 509 -16.37 -1.67 -45.82
CA GLU A 509 -15.56 -0.51 -45.45
C GLU A 509 -14.13 -0.74 -45.90
N THR A 510 -13.28 0.29 -45.90
CA THR A 510 -11.86 0.11 -46.26
C THR A 510 -10.93 0.74 -45.25
N ALA A 511 -10.13 -0.09 -44.59
CA ALA A 511 -9.18 0.31 -43.55
C ALA A 511 -7.78 -0.28 -43.80
N ILE A 512 -6.82 0.10 -42.97
CA ILE A 512 -5.51 -0.55 -42.94
C ILE A 512 -5.65 -1.83 -42.12
N ASP A 513 -5.24 -2.96 -42.69
CA ASP A 513 -5.17 -4.24 -41.99
C ASP A 513 -3.90 -4.25 -41.12
N PRO A 514 -4.02 -4.41 -39.78
CA PRO A 514 -2.88 -4.38 -38.88
C PRO A 514 -1.91 -5.55 -39.10
N ASP A 515 -2.37 -6.69 -39.63
CA ASP A 515 -1.52 -7.88 -39.84
C ASP A 515 -0.64 -7.73 -41.10
N THR A 516 -0.99 -6.83 -42.03
CA THR A 516 -0.28 -6.65 -43.32
C THR A 516 0.23 -5.23 -43.57
N GLY A 517 -0.20 -4.24 -42.77
CA GLY A 517 0.07 -2.81 -43.00
C GLY A 517 -0.55 -2.24 -44.28
N CYS A 518 -1.35 -3.02 -45.00
CA CYS A 518 -1.91 -2.65 -46.30
C CYS A 518 -3.38 -2.23 -46.19
N LYS A 519 -3.86 -1.43 -47.15
CA LYS A 519 -5.27 -1.07 -47.25
C LYS A 519 -6.07 -2.30 -47.72
N ALA A 520 -6.97 -2.80 -46.88
CA ALA A 520 -7.79 -3.99 -47.12
C ALA A 520 -9.29 -3.65 -47.13
N LEU A 521 -10.06 -4.46 -47.83
CA LEU A 521 -11.52 -4.40 -47.81
C LEU A 521 -12.04 -5.15 -46.58
N TYR A 522 -12.83 -4.45 -45.76
CA TYR A 522 -13.45 -4.95 -44.55
C TYR A 522 -14.94 -5.21 -44.78
N VAL A 523 -15.50 -6.21 -44.11
CA VAL A 523 -16.87 -6.69 -44.36
C VAL A 523 -17.58 -7.08 -43.06
N CYS A 524 -18.88 -6.78 -42.96
CA CYS A 524 -19.68 -7.00 -41.76
C CYS A 524 -19.79 -8.50 -41.41
N VAL A 525 -19.44 -8.87 -40.17
CA VAL A 525 -19.46 -10.27 -39.68
C VAL A 525 -20.89 -10.80 -39.57
N ASN A 526 -21.85 -9.97 -39.14
CA ASN A 526 -23.25 -10.37 -39.05
C ASN A 526 -23.86 -10.69 -40.43
N ASP A 527 -23.51 -9.93 -41.45
CA ASP A 527 -23.95 -10.17 -42.82
C ASP A 527 -23.41 -11.54 -43.31
N PHE A 528 -22.12 -11.82 -43.04
CA PHE A 528 -21.51 -13.13 -43.29
C PHE A 528 -22.24 -14.27 -42.58
N VAL A 529 -22.46 -14.16 -41.27
CA VAL A 529 -23.13 -15.18 -40.45
C VAL A 529 -24.53 -15.47 -40.99
N ASN A 530 -25.30 -14.45 -41.35
CA ASN A 530 -26.64 -14.63 -41.92
C ASN A 530 -26.58 -15.37 -43.27
N LEU A 531 -25.72 -14.92 -44.19
CA LEU A 531 -25.59 -15.51 -45.54
C LEU A 531 -25.06 -16.95 -45.52
N LEU A 532 -24.17 -17.28 -44.59
CA LEU A 532 -23.70 -18.66 -44.40
C LEU A 532 -24.80 -19.56 -43.83
N ASN A 533 -25.56 -19.08 -42.84
CA ASN A 533 -26.68 -19.84 -42.29
C ASN A 533 -27.79 -20.08 -43.32
N GLU A 534 -28.06 -19.13 -44.23
CA GLU A 534 -29.01 -19.30 -45.34
C GLU A 534 -28.66 -20.47 -46.28
N ILE A 535 -27.37 -20.80 -46.43
CA ILE A 535 -26.90 -21.94 -47.25
C ILE A 535 -26.54 -23.19 -46.42
N GLY A 536 -26.94 -23.23 -45.15
CA GLY A 536 -26.73 -24.36 -44.25
C GLY A 536 -25.34 -24.46 -43.61
N VAL A 537 -24.46 -23.48 -43.85
CA VAL A 537 -23.17 -23.38 -43.15
C VAL A 537 -23.44 -22.75 -41.79
N HIS A 538 -23.53 -23.59 -40.76
CA HIS A 538 -23.93 -23.17 -39.43
C HIS A 538 -22.82 -22.37 -38.75
N THR A 539 -23.04 -21.08 -38.49
CA THR A 539 -22.13 -20.22 -37.73
C THR A 539 -22.89 -19.23 -36.84
N SER A 540 -22.22 -18.67 -35.83
CA SER A 540 -22.77 -17.65 -34.94
C SER A 540 -21.74 -16.59 -34.57
N PHE A 541 -22.19 -15.37 -34.25
CA PHE A 541 -21.33 -14.30 -33.74
C PHE A 541 -22.02 -13.61 -32.56
N ASP A 542 -21.30 -13.45 -31.45
CA ASP A 542 -21.82 -12.83 -30.21
C ASP A 542 -21.41 -11.36 -30.03
N GLY A 543 -20.59 -10.82 -30.95
CA GLY A 543 -19.98 -9.49 -30.85
C GLY A 543 -18.45 -9.52 -30.67
N SER A 544 -17.88 -10.66 -30.26
CA SER A 544 -16.44 -10.84 -30.03
C SER A 544 -15.88 -12.20 -30.50
N ILE A 545 -16.71 -13.23 -30.65
CA ILE A 545 -16.33 -14.58 -31.08
C ILE A 545 -17.20 -15.02 -32.26
N TRP A 546 -16.59 -15.28 -33.43
CA TRP A 546 -17.27 -15.91 -34.57
C TRP A 546 -17.02 -17.42 -34.52
N SER A 547 -18.08 -18.16 -34.18
CA SER A 547 -18.03 -19.59 -33.91
C SER A 547 -18.68 -20.42 -35.02
N ALA A 548 -18.16 -21.63 -35.22
CA ALA A 548 -18.72 -22.67 -36.07
C ALA A 548 -18.61 -24.05 -35.40
N PRO A 549 -19.52 -25.00 -35.67
CA PRO A 549 -19.26 -26.43 -35.46
C PRO A 549 -17.99 -26.91 -36.21
N PRO A 550 -17.36 -28.02 -35.79
CA PRO A 550 -16.20 -28.60 -36.48
C PRO A 550 -16.47 -28.84 -37.97
N ALA A 551 -15.44 -28.74 -38.81
CA ALA A 551 -15.56 -28.90 -40.27
C ALA A 551 -16.22 -30.24 -40.70
N SER A 552 -16.06 -31.31 -39.92
CA SER A 552 -16.72 -32.61 -40.13
C SER A 552 -18.24 -32.62 -39.92
N THR A 553 -18.80 -31.52 -39.43
CA THR A 553 -20.25 -31.34 -39.16
C THR A 553 -20.89 -30.23 -40.00
N GLN A 554 -20.10 -29.57 -40.86
CA GLN A 554 -20.59 -28.60 -41.84
C GLN A 554 -21.04 -29.30 -43.14
N PRO A 555 -21.82 -28.64 -44.02
CA PRO A 555 -22.05 -29.13 -45.38
C PRO A 555 -20.76 -29.01 -46.19
N THR A 556 -19.95 -30.08 -46.20
CA THR A 556 -18.65 -30.12 -46.89
C THR A 556 -18.81 -30.13 -48.42
N THR A 557 -18.15 -29.20 -49.11
CA THR A 557 -17.87 -29.30 -50.57
C THR A 557 -16.73 -30.26 -50.89
#